data_AF-A0A7C9RFN3-F1
#
_entry.id   AF-A0A7C9RFN3-F1
#
_cell.length_a   1.000
_cell.length_b   1.000
_cell.length_c   1.000
_cell.angle_alpha   90.00
_cell.angle_beta   90.00
_cell.angle_gamma   90.00
#
_symmetry.space_group_name_H-M   'P 1'
#
loop_
_entity.id
_entity.type
_entity.pdbx_description
1 polymer ?
#
loop_
_entity_poly.entity_id
_entity_poly.type
_entity_poly.pdbx_seq_one_letter_code
_entity_poly.pdbx_strand_id
1 'polypeptide(L)'
;MLQSLVSEKRIDCDVHVTLPTTAKLTPYLDDYWREQVTTRGIDRLELTSDISNISPALRPDWKTSSDVQTIRTLALEPFGTDIAICNCLYGAQAVYNADLAVALCRAMNDWLAEEFLSKDERLRGSIVLPWQSPEKAALEIERLASDRRFVQISMMAMGDMPLGRRAMWPIYAAAEAHGFAVGVHAGTAY
;
A
#
# COMPACT_ATOMS: atom_id res chain seq x y z
N MET A 1 28.34 -1.94 -34.44
CA MET A 1 27.41 -0.91 -33.95
C MET A 1 26.10 -1.62 -33.64
N LEU A 2 25.99 -2.22 -32.45
CA LEU A 2 24.82 -3.01 -32.03
C LEU A 2 23.90 -2.10 -31.23
N GLN A 3 22.86 -1.59 -31.87
CA GLN A 3 21.72 -1.00 -31.17
C GLN A 3 20.96 -2.14 -30.50
N SER A 4 20.95 -2.16 -29.17
CA SER A 4 19.95 -2.92 -28.40
C SER A 4 18.57 -2.33 -28.73
N LEU A 5 17.74 -3.11 -29.43
CA LEU A 5 16.41 -2.70 -29.89
C LEU A 5 15.29 -3.04 -28.90
N VAL A 6 15.62 -3.29 -27.62
CA VAL A 6 14.65 -3.26 -26.52
C VAL A 6 15.29 -2.50 -25.37
N SER A 7 14.83 -1.27 -25.14
CA SER A 7 15.05 -0.61 -23.86
C SER A 7 14.23 -1.39 -22.83
N GLU A 8 14.85 -2.32 -22.11
CA GLU A 8 14.19 -2.98 -20.98
C GLU A 8 13.74 -1.90 -19.99
N LYS A 9 12.45 -1.91 -19.63
CA LYS A 9 11.92 -0.98 -18.64
C LYS A 9 12.55 -1.27 -17.28
N ARG A 10 13.04 -0.22 -16.61
CA ARG A 10 13.54 -0.30 -15.24
C ARG A 10 12.36 -0.17 -14.28
N ILE A 11 12.02 -1.26 -13.62
CA ILE A 11 10.91 -1.32 -12.66
C ILE A 11 11.49 -1.40 -11.26
N ASP A 12 11.20 -0.39 -10.44
CA ASP A 12 11.39 -0.46 -9.00
C ASP A 12 10.17 -1.14 -8.37
N CYS A 13 10.36 -2.33 -7.82
CA CYS A 13 9.28 -3.15 -7.31
C CYS A 13 8.86 -2.78 -5.87
N ASP A 14 9.58 -1.88 -5.20
CA ASP A 14 9.29 -1.56 -3.79
C ASP A 14 9.67 -0.13 -3.40
N VAL A 15 8.75 0.81 -3.68
CA VAL A 15 8.84 2.18 -3.18
C VAL A 15 7.82 2.38 -2.07
N HIS A 16 8.29 2.82 -0.91
CA HIS A 16 7.43 2.99 0.27
C HIS A 16 6.77 4.37 0.25
N VAL A 17 5.45 4.38 0.43
CA VAL A 17 4.65 5.60 0.61
C VAL A 17 4.12 5.62 2.04
N THR A 18 4.66 6.51 2.86
CA THR A 18 4.28 6.60 4.26
C THR A 18 3.07 7.50 4.43
N LEU A 19 2.01 6.96 5.05
CA LEU A 19 0.88 7.76 5.51
C LEU A 19 1.28 8.47 6.81
N PRO A 20 1.34 9.82 6.86
CA PRO A 20 1.83 10.52 8.05
C PRO A 20 0.89 10.36 9.25
N THR A 21 -0.42 10.54 9.04
CA THR A 21 -1.46 10.39 10.06
C THR A 21 -2.78 9.98 9.42
N THR A 22 -3.69 9.39 10.21
CA THR A 22 -5.05 9.07 9.76
C THR A 22 -5.85 10.31 9.35
N ALA A 23 -5.43 11.52 9.74
CA ALA A 23 -6.05 12.77 9.31
C ALA A 23 -6.10 12.88 7.77
N LYS A 24 -5.08 12.36 7.07
CA LYS A 24 -5.05 12.30 5.60
C LYS A 24 -6.11 11.38 5.00
N LEU A 25 -6.61 10.42 5.77
CA LEU A 25 -7.67 9.49 5.36
C LEU A 25 -9.07 10.05 5.61
N THR A 26 -9.23 11.08 6.45
CA THR A 26 -10.55 11.61 6.81
C THR A 26 -11.44 12.03 5.62
N PRO A 27 -10.91 12.56 4.49
CA PRO A 27 -11.73 12.86 3.32
C PRO A 27 -12.27 11.61 2.61
N TYR A 28 -11.61 10.46 2.80
CA TYR A 28 -11.91 9.19 2.14
C TYR A 28 -12.74 8.23 3.02
N LEU A 29 -12.98 8.60 4.27
CA LEU A 29 -13.84 7.85 5.19
C LEU A 29 -15.28 8.33 5.06
N ASP A 30 -16.24 7.42 5.27
CA ASP A 30 -17.64 7.79 5.49
C ASP A 30 -17.82 8.54 6.83
N ASP A 31 -19.00 9.12 7.03
CA ASP A 31 -19.27 9.96 8.20
C ASP A 31 -19.09 9.19 9.52
N TYR A 32 -19.48 7.91 9.56
CA TYR A 32 -19.34 7.07 10.75
C TYR A 32 -17.86 6.84 11.10
N TRP A 33 -17.05 6.38 10.15
CA TRP A 33 -15.65 6.10 10.42
C TRP A 33 -14.81 7.37 10.62
N ARG A 34 -15.17 8.46 9.94
CA ARG A 34 -14.55 9.78 10.18
C ARG A 34 -14.79 10.25 11.60
N GLU A 35 -16.01 10.10 12.11
CA GLU A 35 -16.35 10.40 13.51
C GLU A 35 -15.59 9.47 14.47
N GLN A 36 -15.58 8.16 14.22
CA GLN A 36 -14.89 7.18 15.07
C GLN A 36 -13.38 7.47 15.19
N VAL A 37 -12.70 7.71 14.07
CA VAL A 37 -11.26 8.00 14.04
C VAL A 37 -10.95 9.30 14.80
N THR A 38 -11.77 10.32 14.60
CA THR A 38 -11.58 11.64 15.22
C THR A 38 -11.86 11.61 16.72
N THR A 39 -13.03 11.13 17.13
CA THR A 39 -13.48 11.13 18.53
C THR A 39 -12.64 10.22 19.41
N ARG A 40 -12.15 9.10 18.87
CA ARG A 40 -11.29 8.16 19.60
C ARG A 40 -9.80 8.52 19.53
N GLY A 41 -9.43 9.56 18.79
CA GLY A 41 -8.04 9.98 18.64
C GLY A 41 -7.15 8.92 17.99
N ILE A 42 -7.67 8.16 17.02
CA ILE A 42 -6.91 7.14 16.28
C ILE A 42 -6.03 7.88 15.27
N ASP A 43 -4.87 8.39 15.68
CA ASP A 43 -4.02 9.29 14.87
C ASP A 43 -2.90 8.55 14.11
N ARG A 44 -2.20 7.64 14.79
CA ARG A 44 -1.09 6.87 14.22
C ARG A 44 -1.27 5.38 14.50
N LEU A 45 -1.14 4.58 13.45
CA LEU A 45 -1.16 3.11 13.52
C LEU A 45 0.19 2.59 13.01
N GLU A 46 1.23 2.76 13.83
CA GLU A 46 2.57 2.25 13.50
C GLU A 46 2.63 0.74 13.76
N LEU A 47 3.21 0.02 12.81
CA LEU A 47 3.50 -1.40 12.98
C LEU A 47 4.72 -1.54 13.90
N THR A 48 4.72 -2.54 14.78
CA THR A 48 5.87 -2.85 15.65
C THR A 48 7.11 -3.26 14.85
N SER A 49 6.93 -3.80 13.64
CA SER A 49 8.02 -4.09 12.69
C SER A 49 8.48 -2.89 11.88
N ASP A 50 7.90 -1.71 12.09
CA ASP A 50 8.32 -0.51 11.38
C ASP A 50 9.70 -0.05 11.87
N ILE A 51 10.69 -0.21 10.99
CA ILE A 51 12.07 0.22 11.23
C ILE A 51 12.37 1.60 10.61
N SER A 52 11.39 2.26 9.99
CA SER A 52 11.61 3.57 9.35
C SER A 52 12.05 4.66 10.34
N ASN A 53 11.78 4.45 11.63
CA ASN A 53 12.14 5.38 12.71
C ASN A 53 13.46 5.04 13.43
N ILE A 54 14.20 3.97 13.05
CA ILE A 54 15.49 3.65 13.68
C ILE A 54 16.67 4.30 12.93
N SER A 55 17.58 4.91 13.69
CA SER A 55 18.74 5.66 13.15
C SER A 55 19.57 4.92 12.08
N PRO A 56 19.86 3.60 12.21
CA PRO A 56 20.63 2.88 11.19
C PRO A 56 19.87 2.66 9.86
N ALA A 57 18.53 2.68 9.90
CA ALA A 57 17.69 2.45 8.74
C ALA A 57 17.39 3.74 7.96
N LEU A 58 17.73 4.90 8.53
CA LEU A 58 17.38 6.19 7.96
C LEU A 58 18.63 6.98 7.56
N ARG A 59 18.69 7.34 6.28
CA ARG A 59 19.63 8.35 5.80
C ARG A 59 19.20 9.74 6.32
N PRO A 60 20.06 10.51 7.01
CA PRO A 60 19.67 11.80 7.59
C PRO A 60 19.16 12.82 6.56
N ASP A 61 19.66 12.76 5.33
CA ASP A 61 19.25 13.59 4.19
C ASP A 61 17.90 13.19 3.60
N TRP A 62 17.36 12.03 3.96
CA TRP A 62 16.07 11.50 3.49
C TRP A 62 14.95 11.65 4.53
N LYS A 63 15.13 12.53 5.52
CA LYS A 63 14.09 12.96 6.48
C LYS A 63 13.05 13.87 5.82
N THR A 64 12.45 13.42 4.73
CA THR A 64 11.54 14.19 3.89
C THR A 64 10.15 13.55 3.87
N SER A 65 9.11 14.35 3.63
CA SER A 65 7.76 13.87 3.38
C SER A 65 7.76 12.86 2.23
N SER A 66 7.03 11.76 2.36
CA SER A 66 6.80 10.81 1.28
C SER A 66 5.81 11.39 0.26
N ASP A 67 6.08 12.57 -0.31
CA ASP A 67 5.27 13.13 -1.39
C ASP A 67 5.84 12.75 -2.77
N VAL A 68 5.04 12.97 -3.81
CA VAL A 68 5.38 12.59 -5.18
C VAL A 68 6.67 13.29 -5.66
N GLN A 69 6.89 14.54 -5.26
CA GLN A 69 8.10 15.26 -5.69
C GLN A 69 9.36 14.68 -5.04
N THR A 70 9.27 14.28 -3.79
CA THR A 70 10.35 13.59 -3.08
C THR A 70 10.66 12.25 -3.73
N ILE A 71 9.64 11.45 -4.05
CA ILE A 71 9.81 10.16 -4.76
C ILE A 71 10.49 10.38 -6.11
N ARG A 72 10.07 11.39 -6.89
CA ARG A 72 10.70 11.74 -8.17
C ARG A 72 12.20 11.99 -8.04
N THR A 73 12.56 12.94 -7.18
CA THR A 73 13.94 13.43 -7.05
C THR A 73 14.85 12.39 -6.42
N LEU A 74 14.37 11.61 -5.46
CA LEU A 74 15.21 10.68 -4.69
C LEU A 74 15.21 9.24 -5.24
N ALA A 75 14.09 8.75 -5.76
CA ALA A 75 13.93 7.35 -6.15
C ALA A 75 13.77 7.14 -7.66
N LEU A 76 13.18 8.08 -8.41
CA LEU A 76 12.93 7.86 -9.85
C LEU A 76 14.05 8.39 -10.74
N GLU A 77 14.38 9.67 -10.62
CA GLU A 77 15.31 10.37 -11.52
C GLU A 77 16.75 9.85 -11.41
N PRO A 78 17.34 9.65 -10.20
CA PRO A 78 18.74 9.23 -10.09
C PRO A 78 19.01 7.83 -10.66
N PHE A 79 17.98 6.99 -10.68
CA PHE A 79 18.06 5.60 -11.14
C PHE A 79 17.51 5.41 -12.57
N GLY A 80 16.93 6.46 -13.16
CA GLY A 80 16.26 6.38 -14.45
C GLY A 80 15.12 5.37 -14.46
N THR A 81 14.34 5.34 -13.39
CA THR A 81 13.22 4.41 -13.15
C THR A 81 12.04 4.73 -14.06
N ASP A 82 11.58 3.73 -14.81
CA ASP A 82 10.45 3.85 -15.73
C ASP A 82 9.10 3.59 -15.05
N ILE A 83 9.08 2.66 -14.09
CA ILE A 83 7.91 2.33 -13.27
C ILE A 83 8.35 2.10 -11.82
N ALA A 84 7.58 2.60 -10.85
CA ALA A 84 7.78 2.28 -9.45
C ALA A 84 6.48 1.79 -8.81
N ILE A 85 6.55 0.70 -8.04
CA ILE A 85 5.41 0.11 -7.33
C ILE A 85 5.38 0.65 -5.90
N CYS A 86 4.38 1.47 -5.61
CA CYS A 86 4.13 2.06 -4.31
C CYS A 86 3.49 1.05 -3.36
N ASN A 87 4.18 0.76 -2.26
CA ASN A 87 3.68 0.02 -1.11
C ASN A 87 3.37 0.99 0.03
N CYS A 88 2.09 1.15 0.37
CA CYS A 88 1.68 1.93 1.53
C CYS A 88 1.52 1.02 2.74
N LEU A 89 2.59 0.94 3.54
CA LEU A 89 2.59 0.15 4.77
C LEU A 89 2.06 0.99 5.92
N TYR A 90 0.96 0.54 6.51
CA TYR A 90 0.34 1.20 7.66
C TYR A 90 -0.40 0.17 8.51
N GLY A 91 -0.56 0.46 9.80
CA GLY A 91 -1.20 -0.43 10.76
C GLY A 91 -2.70 -0.66 10.55
N ALA A 92 -3.30 -0.14 9.47
CA ALA A 92 -4.67 -0.47 9.07
C ALA A 92 -4.89 -1.98 8.92
N GLN A 93 -3.86 -2.72 8.49
CA GLN A 93 -3.92 -4.17 8.32
C GLN A 93 -3.72 -4.94 9.63
N ALA A 94 -3.35 -4.26 10.73
CA ALA A 94 -3.12 -4.84 12.06
C ALA A 94 -4.18 -4.43 13.09
N VAL A 95 -5.19 -3.65 12.71
CA VAL A 95 -6.27 -3.30 13.65
C VAL A 95 -7.16 -4.52 13.91
N TYR A 96 -7.57 -4.71 15.17
CA TYR A 96 -8.42 -5.85 15.55
C TYR A 96 -9.87 -5.74 15.08
N ASN A 97 -10.38 -4.52 14.90
CA ASN A 97 -11.75 -4.32 14.41
C ASN A 97 -11.76 -4.48 12.88
N ALA A 98 -12.35 -5.57 12.40
CA ALA A 98 -12.39 -5.91 10.98
C ALA A 98 -13.12 -4.84 10.13
N ASP A 99 -14.16 -4.20 10.66
CA ASP A 99 -14.89 -3.17 9.90
C ASP A 99 -14.09 -1.86 9.82
N LEU A 100 -13.36 -1.52 10.89
CA LEU A 100 -12.40 -0.41 10.87
C LEU A 100 -11.26 -0.70 9.89
N ALA A 101 -10.73 -1.93 9.87
CA ALA A 101 -9.69 -2.34 8.92
C ALA A 101 -10.15 -2.11 7.47
N VAL A 102 -11.40 -2.50 7.16
CA VAL A 102 -12.00 -2.31 5.83
C VAL A 102 -12.09 -0.84 5.48
N ALA A 103 -12.60 -0.01 6.39
CA ALA A 103 -12.72 1.43 6.16
C ALA A 103 -11.35 2.10 5.92
N LEU A 104 -10.36 1.76 6.75
CA LEU A 104 -9.01 2.31 6.63
C LEU A 104 -8.30 1.84 5.37
N CYS A 105 -8.36 0.55 5.03
CA CYS A 105 -7.72 0.02 3.82
C CYS A 105 -8.31 0.66 2.54
N ARG A 106 -9.64 0.79 2.48
CA ARG A 106 -10.33 1.48 1.38
C ARG A 106 -9.88 2.93 1.26
N ALA A 107 -9.91 3.66 2.38
CA ALA A 107 -9.48 5.06 2.42
C ALA A 107 -8.00 5.22 2.02
N MET A 108 -7.12 4.30 2.43
CA MET A 108 -5.71 4.30 2.04
C MET A 108 -5.52 4.06 0.54
N ASN A 109 -6.28 3.12 -0.04
CA ASN A 109 -6.21 2.85 -1.47
C ASN A 109 -6.70 4.06 -2.29
N ASP A 110 -7.80 4.68 -1.88
CA ASP A 110 -8.34 5.87 -2.55
C ASP A 110 -7.37 7.07 -2.42
N TRP A 111 -6.80 7.27 -1.23
CA TRP A 111 -5.76 8.26 -0.99
C TRP A 111 -4.51 8.02 -1.85
N LEU A 112 -4.01 6.78 -1.93
CA LEU A 112 -2.86 6.44 -2.76
C LEU A 112 -3.16 6.72 -4.24
N ALA A 113 -4.34 6.33 -4.71
CA ALA A 113 -4.77 6.53 -6.08
C ALA A 113 -4.87 8.01 -6.47
N GLU A 114 -5.36 8.86 -5.57
CA GLU A 114 -5.52 10.30 -5.80
C GLU A 114 -4.21 11.06 -5.60
N GLU A 115 -3.53 10.89 -4.47
CA GLU A 115 -2.41 11.74 -4.08
C GLU A 115 -1.09 11.33 -4.73
N PHE A 116 -0.98 10.08 -5.21
CA PHE A 116 0.24 9.56 -5.83
C PHE A 116 0.00 9.10 -7.27
N LEU A 117 -0.84 8.08 -7.46
CA LEU A 117 -0.95 7.42 -8.76
C LEU A 117 -1.58 8.33 -9.83
N SER A 118 -2.32 9.38 -9.44
CA SER A 118 -2.86 10.37 -10.39
C SER A 118 -1.85 11.45 -10.77
N LYS A 119 -0.76 11.59 -9.99
CA LYS A 119 0.16 12.72 -10.09
C LYS A 119 1.43 12.39 -10.89
N ASP A 120 1.75 11.11 -11.09
CA ASP A 120 2.87 10.66 -11.92
C ASP A 120 2.56 9.32 -12.60
N GLU A 121 2.61 9.30 -13.93
CA GLU A 121 2.28 8.12 -14.76
C GLU A 121 3.25 6.94 -14.59
N ARG A 122 4.40 7.15 -13.95
CA ARG A 122 5.37 6.08 -13.64
C ARG A 122 4.97 5.31 -12.38
N LEU A 123 4.12 5.86 -11.53
CA LEU A 123 3.74 5.22 -10.26
C LEU A 123 2.65 4.18 -10.48
N ARG A 124 2.83 3.03 -9.84
CA ARG A 124 1.84 1.95 -9.73
C ARG A 124 1.60 1.64 -8.26
N GLY A 125 0.46 1.06 -7.92
CA GLY A 125 0.09 0.80 -6.53
C GLY A 125 -0.07 -0.68 -6.21
N SER A 126 0.23 -1.01 -4.96
CA SER A 126 -0.23 -2.25 -4.32
C SER A 126 -1.53 -1.98 -3.57
N ILE A 127 -2.53 -2.84 -3.75
CA ILE A 127 -3.80 -2.75 -3.04
C ILE A 127 -3.57 -3.18 -1.59
N VAL A 128 -3.86 -2.30 -0.65
CA VAL A 128 -3.88 -2.59 0.79
C VAL A 128 -5.19 -3.30 1.11
N LEU A 129 -5.11 -4.44 1.80
CA LEU A 129 -6.26 -5.31 2.07
C LEU A 129 -6.56 -5.43 3.57
N PRO A 130 -7.85 -5.57 3.97
CA PRO A 130 -8.25 -5.89 5.34
C PRO A 130 -8.32 -7.40 5.59
N TRP A 131 -7.23 -8.02 6.04
CA TRP A 131 -7.11 -9.50 6.03
C TRP A 131 -7.89 -10.19 7.14
N GLN A 132 -8.35 -9.42 8.13
CA GLN A 132 -9.30 -9.87 9.15
C GLN A 132 -10.57 -10.43 8.52
N SER A 133 -10.89 -10.00 7.29
CA SER A 133 -12.01 -10.51 6.51
C SER A 133 -11.58 -10.78 5.06
N PRO A 134 -11.12 -12.00 4.74
CA PRO A 134 -10.72 -12.38 3.39
C PRO A 134 -11.78 -12.11 2.32
N GLU A 135 -13.06 -12.24 2.68
CA GLU A 135 -14.17 -11.91 1.78
C GLU A 135 -14.28 -10.42 1.48
N LYS A 136 -14.12 -9.56 2.50
CA LYS A 136 -14.10 -8.10 2.27
C LYS A 136 -12.82 -7.66 1.56
N ALA A 137 -11.71 -8.36 1.76
CA ALA A 137 -10.49 -8.15 0.99
C ALA A 137 -10.70 -8.50 -0.50
N ALA A 138 -11.37 -9.62 -0.80
CA ALA A 138 -11.73 -9.97 -2.18
C ALA A 138 -12.60 -8.89 -2.84
N LEU A 139 -13.62 -8.39 -2.14
CA LEU A 139 -14.47 -7.29 -2.64
C LEU A 139 -13.68 -5.99 -2.91
N GLU A 140 -12.61 -5.73 -2.15
CA GLU A 140 -11.76 -4.57 -2.39
C GLU A 140 -10.87 -4.73 -3.64
N ILE A 141 -10.40 -5.96 -3.89
CA ILE A 141 -9.70 -6.29 -5.15
C ILE A 141 -10.65 -6.07 -6.34
N GLU A 142 -11.87 -6.60 -6.27
CA GLU A 142 -12.90 -6.44 -7.30
C GLU A 142 -13.21 -4.96 -7.56
N ARG A 143 -13.35 -4.15 -6.51
CA ARG A 143 -13.61 -2.71 -6.62
C ARG A 143 -12.52 -1.99 -7.41
N LEU A 144 -11.26 -2.33 -7.17
CA LEU A 144 -10.10 -1.65 -7.76
C LEU A 144 -9.63 -2.30 -9.07
N ALA A 145 -10.22 -3.42 -9.49
CA ALA A 145 -9.81 -4.17 -10.67
C ALA A 145 -9.79 -3.36 -11.97
N SER A 146 -10.66 -2.35 -12.10
CA SER A 146 -10.68 -1.49 -13.30
C SER A 146 -9.55 -0.46 -13.32
N ASP A 147 -8.99 -0.10 -12.17
CA ASP A 147 -7.89 0.87 -12.10
C ASP A 147 -6.55 0.19 -12.34
N ARG A 148 -6.10 0.25 -13.60
CA ARG A 148 -4.86 -0.38 -14.07
C ARG A 148 -3.58 0.26 -13.52
N ARG A 149 -3.70 1.29 -12.67
CA ARG A 149 -2.56 1.83 -11.91
C ARG A 149 -2.23 0.93 -10.72
N PHE A 150 -3.18 0.16 -10.21
CA PHE A 150 -2.89 -0.93 -9.28
C PHE A 150 -2.41 -2.17 -10.06
N VAL A 151 -1.35 -2.82 -9.57
CA VAL A 151 -0.70 -3.94 -10.28
C VAL A 151 -0.53 -5.19 -9.42
N GLN A 152 -0.66 -5.05 -8.11
CA GLN A 152 -0.56 -6.16 -7.18
C GLN A 152 -1.43 -5.94 -5.94
N ILE A 153 -1.68 -7.01 -5.20
CA ILE A 153 -2.21 -6.94 -3.83
C ILE A 153 -1.06 -7.01 -2.83
N SER A 154 -1.22 -6.35 -1.68
CA SER A 154 -0.25 -6.35 -0.60
C SER A 154 -0.68 -7.29 0.55
N MET A 155 0.14 -8.31 0.79
CA MET A 155 0.10 -9.17 1.96
C MET A 155 1.40 -9.03 2.75
N MET A 156 1.38 -9.06 4.07
CA MET A 156 2.62 -9.16 4.86
C MET A 156 3.03 -10.62 5.03
N ALA A 157 4.32 -10.81 5.23
CA ALA A 157 4.93 -12.11 5.50
C ALA A 157 4.37 -12.80 6.75
N MET A 158 3.96 -12.03 7.78
CA MET A 158 3.44 -12.58 9.04
C MET A 158 2.14 -11.90 9.49
N GLY A 159 1.15 -12.71 9.84
CA GLY A 159 -0.14 -12.28 10.40
C GLY A 159 -0.78 -13.42 11.20
N ASP A 160 -2.06 -13.29 11.56
CA ASP A 160 -2.77 -14.26 12.42
C ASP A 160 -2.85 -15.68 11.87
N MET A 161 -2.73 -15.84 10.55
CA MET A 161 -2.83 -17.13 9.88
C MET A 161 -1.75 -17.25 8.79
N PRO A 162 -1.17 -18.45 8.59
CA PRO A 162 -0.32 -18.70 7.45
C PRO A 162 -1.06 -18.43 6.13
N LEU A 163 -0.36 -17.80 5.18
CA LEU A 163 -0.92 -17.36 3.89
C LEU A 163 -1.59 -18.50 3.11
N GLY A 164 -1.06 -19.74 3.18
CA GLY A 164 -1.64 -20.90 2.50
C GLY A 164 -2.94 -21.47 3.10
N ARG A 165 -3.47 -20.91 4.20
CA ARG A 165 -4.73 -21.40 4.81
C ARG A 165 -5.91 -21.18 3.87
N ARG A 166 -6.83 -22.16 3.83
CA ARG A 166 -8.05 -22.09 3.00
C ARG A 166 -8.89 -20.82 3.23
N ALA A 167 -8.85 -20.28 4.44
CA ALA A 167 -9.51 -19.01 4.76
C ALA A 167 -9.02 -17.83 3.89
N MET A 168 -7.78 -17.87 3.39
CA MET A 168 -7.21 -16.84 2.52
C MET A 168 -7.53 -17.05 1.03
N TRP A 169 -8.10 -18.19 0.64
CA TRP A 169 -8.40 -18.50 -0.76
C TRP A 169 -9.29 -17.49 -1.48
N PRO A 170 -10.27 -16.82 -0.85
CA PRO A 170 -11.04 -15.78 -1.51
C PRO A 170 -10.16 -14.64 -2.07
N ILE A 171 -9.11 -14.25 -1.36
CA ILE A 171 -8.15 -13.23 -1.80
C ILE A 171 -7.42 -13.69 -3.06
N TYR A 172 -6.94 -14.94 -3.06
CA TYR A 172 -6.23 -15.51 -4.21
C TYR A 172 -7.14 -15.68 -5.42
N ALA A 173 -8.38 -16.13 -5.21
CA ALA A 173 -9.36 -16.28 -6.28
C ALA A 173 -9.70 -14.93 -6.93
N ALA A 174 -9.88 -13.88 -6.13
CA ALA A 174 -10.12 -12.53 -6.65
C ALA A 174 -8.89 -11.96 -7.37
N ALA A 175 -7.68 -12.16 -6.82
CA ALA A 175 -6.44 -11.74 -7.47
C ALA A 175 -6.23 -12.44 -8.81
N GLU A 176 -6.47 -13.75 -8.88
CA GLU A 176 -6.40 -14.54 -10.12
C GLU A 176 -7.44 -14.06 -11.14
N ALA A 177 -8.70 -13.89 -10.74
CA ALA A 177 -9.78 -13.46 -11.62
C ALA A 177 -9.54 -12.09 -12.26
N HIS A 178 -8.83 -11.20 -11.56
CA HIS A 178 -8.56 -9.84 -12.02
C HIS A 178 -7.11 -9.59 -12.49
N GLY A 179 -6.26 -10.64 -12.48
CA GLY A 179 -4.89 -10.57 -12.98
C GLY A 179 -3.94 -9.74 -12.10
N PHE A 180 -4.15 -9.72 -10.79
CA PHE A 180 -3.24 -9.07 -9.85
C PHE A 180 -2.14 -10.03 -9.39
N ALA A 181 -0.91 -9.54 -9.35
CA ALA A 181 0.17 -10.25 -8.66
C ALA A 181 -0.06 -10.24 -7.12
N VAL A 182 0.47 -11.23 -6.42
CA VAL A 182 0.47 -11.28 -4.95
C VAL A 182 1.83 -10.80 -4.44
N GLY A 183 1.89 -9.57 -3.95
CA GLY A 183 3.07 -9.01 -3.30
C GLY A 183 3.12 -9.41 -1.83
N VAL A 184 4.12 -10.21 -1.45
CA VAL A 184 4.37 -10.54 -0.03
C VAL A 184 5.48 -9.63 0.49
N HIS A 185 5.09 -8.62 1.25
CA HIS A 185 6.00 -7.65 1.82
C HIS A 185 6.54 -8.10 3.19
N ALA A 186 7.81 -7.83 3.46
CA ALA A 186 8.39 -8.07 4.79
C ALA A 186 7.71 -7.18 5.84
N GLY A 187 7.17 -7.78 6.90
CA GLY A 187 6.40 -7.07 7.92
C GLY A 187 5.56 -8.03 8.74
N THR A 188 5.07 -7.55 9.88
CA THR A 188 4.25 -8.33 10.80
C THR A 188 3.16 -7.46 11.40
N ALA A 189 1.99 -8.08 11.64
CA ALA A 189 0.91 -7.49 12.43
C ALA A 189 1.17 -7.49 13.95
N TYR A 190 2.27 -8.12 14.40
CA TYR A 190 2.70 -8.27 15.79
C TYR A 190 4.07 -7.67 16.05
#